data_AF-R7UX62-F1
#
_entry.id   AF-R7UX62-F1
#
_cell.length_a   1.000
_cell.length_b   1.000
_cell.length_c   1.000
_cell.angle_alpha   90.00
_cell.angle_beta   90.00
_cell.angle_gamma   90.00
#
_symmetry.space_group_name_H-M   'P 1'
#
loop_
_entity.id
_entity.type
_entity.pdbx_description
1 polymer ?
#
loop_
_entity_poly.entity_id
_entity_poly.type
_entity_poly.pdbx_seq_one_letter_code
_entity_poly.pdbx_strand_id
1 'polypeptide(L)'
;TSPTVASQLYCLATNPEVQDKVYEEVLRVVGIKTKEITSGHLEELSYLKSCIKEGFRFFPIGTEISRIVPTDITIGGYQIPKGVS
;
A
#
# COMPACT_ATOMS: atom_id res chain seq x y z
N THR A 1 -4.95 -7.86 6.48
CA THR A 1 -6.19 -8.49 5.98
C THR A 1 -5.85 -9.32 4.76
N SER A 2 -6.22 -10.60 4.76
CA SER A 2 -5.79 -11.64 3.79
C SER A 2 -5.59 -11.20 2.31
N PRO A 3 -6.55 -10.51 1.63
CA PRO A 3 -6.43 -10.18 0.20
C PRO A 3 -5.29 -9.20 -0.12
N THR A 4 -4.97 -8.30 0.81
CA THR A 4 -3.86 -7.36 0.66
C THR A 4 -2.54 -8.09 0.54
N VAL A 5 -2.29 -9.07 1.42
CA VAL A 5 -1.04 -9.84 1.41
C VAL A 5 -0.93 -10.66 0.12
N ALA A 6 -2.02 -11.30 -0.30
CA ALA A 6 -2.04 -12.06 -1.56
C ALA A 6 -1.70 -11.20 -2.78
N SER A 7 -2.26 -10.00 -2.87
CA SER A 7 -1.99 -9.08 -3.98
C SER A 7 -0.53 -8.60 -3.99
N GLN A 8 0.03 -8.31 -2.82
CA GLN A 8 1.44 -7.91 -2.70
C GLN A 8 2.40 -9.05 -3.06
N LEU A 9 2.11 -10.28 -2.61
CA LEU A 9 2.88 -11.46 -2.99
C LEU A 9 2.80 -11.72 -4.50
N TYR A 10 1.62 -11.52 -5.11
CA TYR A 10 1.46 -11.62 -6.56
C TYR A 10 2.32 -10.58 -7.30
N CYS A 11 2.32 -9.32 -6.85
CA CYS A 11 3.18 -8.28 -7.41
C CYS A 11 4.67 -8.67 -7.36
N LEU A 12 5.15 -9.19 -6.23
CA LEU A 12 6.55 -9.62 -6.12
C LEU A 12 6.85 -10.84 -7.00
N ALA A 13 6.00 -11.87 -6.96
CA ALA A 13 6.18 -13.10 -7.71
C ALA A 13 6.19 -12.89 -9.23
N THR A 14 5.47 -11.88 -9.73
CA THR A 14 5.42 -11.52 -11.15
C THR A 14 6.51 -10.54 -11.58
N ASN A 15 7.30 -10.03 -10.63
CA ASN A 15 8.40 -9.09 -10.88
C ASN A 15 9.69 -9.58 -10.19
N PRO A 16 10.38 -10.60 -10.73
CA PRO A 16 11.53 -11.23 -10.08
C PRO A 16 12.64 -10.25 -9.69
N GLU A 17 12.97 -9.29 -10.56
CA GLU A 17 13.99 -8.27 -10.27
C GLU A 17 13.63 -7.38 -9.06
N VAL A 18 12.34 -7.13 -8.84
CA VAL A 18 11.86 -6.37 -7.68
C VAL A 18 11.91 -7.24 -6.43
N GLN A 19 11.51 -8.51 -6.55
CA GLN A 19 11.61 -9.49 -5.48
C GLN A 19 13.05 -9.65 -4.98
N ASP A 20 14.03 -9.73 -5.90
CA ASP A 20 15.44 -9.84 -5.56
C ASP A 20 15.94 -8.59 -4.82
N LYS A 21 15.58 -7.39 -5.28
CA LYS A 21 15.94 -6.12 -4.59
C LYS A 21 15.31 -6.02 -3.20
N VAL A 22 14.06 -6.46 -3.04
CA VAL A 22 13.40 -6.54 -1.72
C VAL A 22 14.15 -7.52 -0.82
N TYR A 23 14.53 -8.69 -1.34
CA TYR A 23 15.27 -9.69 -0.59
C TYR A 23 16.64 -9.16 -0.13
N GLU A 24 17.38 -8.50 -1.02
CA GLU A 24 18.65 -7.83 -0.69
C GLU A 24 18.48 -6.75 0.38
N GLU A 25 17.45 -5.90 0.28
CA GLU A 25 17.16 -4.88 1.30
C GLU A 25 16.88 -5.53 2.67
N VAL A 26 16.05 -6.58 2.70
CA VAL A 26 15.72 -7.30 3.93
C VAL A 26 16.96 -7.96 4.53
N LEU A 27 17.80 -8.58 3.72
CA LEU A 27 19.06 -9.16 4.21
C LEU A 27 20.00 -8.11 4.78
N ARG A 28 20.10 -6.93 4.15
CA ARG A 28 20.95 -5.84 4.60
C ARG A 28 20.48 -5.25 5.92
N VAL A 29 19.17 -5.06 6.09
CA VAL A 29 18.58 -4.38 7.26
C VAL A 29 18.36 -5.34 8.43
N VAL A 30 17.80 -6.52 8.16
CA VAL A 30 17.45 -7.48 9.22
C VAL A 30 18.61 -8.42 9.51
N GLY A 31 19.38 -8.82 8.49
CA GLY A 31 20.47 -9.79 8.65
C GLY A 31 20.01 -11.26 8.65
N ILE A 32 20.89 -12.16 8.21
CA ILE A 32 20.60 -13.59 8.00
C ILE A 32 20.40 -14.35 9.33
N LYS A 33 21.03 -13.90 10.42
CA LYS A 33 21.07 -14.60 11.72
C LYS A 33 20.26 -13.92 12.82
N THR A 34 19.52 -12.88 12.47
CA THR A 34 18.71 -12.14 13.44
C THR A 34 17.55 -13.00 13.92
N LYS A 35 17.41 -13.09 15.24
CA LYS A 35 16.34 -13.87 15.88
C LYS A 35 15.05 -13.05 16.03
N GLU A 36 15.14 -11.73 15.99
CA GLU A 36 14.00 -10.83 16.26
C GLU A 36 13.96 -9.65 15.29
N ILE A 37 12.79 -9.43 14.70
CA ILE A 37 12.51 -8.25 13.88
C ILE A 37 12.03 -7.13 14.80
N THR A 38 12.70 -5.98 14.77
CA THR A 38 12.37 -4.80 15.58
C THR A 38 11.66 -3.74 14.72
N SER A 39 11.03 -2.75 15.37
CA SER A 39 10.46 -1.60 14.67
C SER A 39 11.50 -0.78 13.91
N GLY A 40 12.72 -0.65 14.45
CA GLY A 40 13.83 0.03 13.78
C GLY A 40 14.19 -0.61 12.43
N HIS A 41 14.20 -1.94 12.36
CA HIS A 41 14.38 -2.64 11.08
C HIS A 41 13.26 -2.27 10.10
N LEU A 42 12.01 -2.28 10.55
CA LEU A 42 10.87 -1.93 9.69
C LEU A 42 10.95 -0.49 9.20
N GLU A 43 11.52 0.43 9.98
CA GLU A 43 11.75 1.82 9.58
C GLU A 43 12.68 1.93 8.35
N GLU A 44 13.73 1.12 8.31
CA GLU A 44 14.77 1.12 7.27
C GLU A 44 14.41 0.37 5.97
N LEU A 45 13.34 -0.45 5.95
CA LEU A 45 12.85 -1.18 4.77
C LEU A 45 12.09 -0.28 3.77
N SER A 46 12.78 0.75 3.27
CA SER A 46 12.22 1.80 2.42
C SER A 46 11.72 1.30 1.05
N TYR A 47 12.43 0.36 0.43
CA TYR A 47 12.10 -0.19 -0.87
C TYR A 47 10.91 -1.14 -0.77
N LEU A 48 10.88 -2.03 0.24
CA LEU A 48 9.71 -2.87 0.51
C LEU A 48 8.46 -2.02 0.77
N LYS A 49 8.54 -0.94 1.57
CA LYS A 49 7.42 -0.02 1.76
C LYS A 49 6.96 0.62 0.46
N SER A 50 7.90 0.96 -0.42
CA SER A 50 7.58 1.54 -1.73
C SER A 50 6.88 0.52 -2.62
N CYS A 51 7.31 -0.75 -2.61
CA CYS A 51 6.63 -1.84 -3.32
C CYS A 51 5.21 -2.05 -2.79
N ILE A 52 5.01 -2.01 -1.47
CA ILE A 52 3.68 -2.13 -0.86
C ILE A 52 2.76 -0.98 -1.31
N LYS A 53 3.27 0.26 -1.28
CA LYS A 53 2.54 1.45 -1.76
C LYS A 53 2.17 1.34 -3.23
N GLU A 54 3.08 0.86 -4.07
CA GLU A 54 2.82 0.66 -5.49
C GLU A 54 1.82 -0.48 -5.73
N GLY A 55 1.89 -1.56 -4.95
CA GLY A 55 0.87 -2.61 -4.97
C GLY A 55 -0.52 -2.08 -4.62
N PHE A 56 -0.63 -1.14 -3.69
CA PHE A 56 -1.91 -0.47 -3.39
C PHE A 56 -2.39 0.48 -4.50
N ARG A 57 -1.49 1.01 -5.33
CA ARG A 57 -1.87 1.80 -6.50
C ARG A 57 -2.62 0.96 -7.54
N PHE A 58 -2.26 -0.33 -7.68
CA PHE A 58 -2.92 -1.27 -8.57
C PHE A 58 -4.08 -2.02 -7.91
N PHE A 59 -3.90 -2.44 -6.66
CA PHE A 59 -4.84 -3.22 -5.86
C PHE A 59 -5.27 -2.41 -4.63
N PRO A 60 -6.13 -1.38 -4.81
CA PRO A 60 -6.56 -0.56 -3.70
C PRO A 60 -7.37 -1.38 -2.69
N ILE A 61 -7.21 -1.06 -1.40
CA ILE A 61 -7.90 -1.78 -0.31
C ILE A 61 -9.43 -1.57 -0.37
N GLY A 62 -9.85 -0.40 -0.86
CA GLY A 62 -11.25 -0.06 -1.09
C GLY A 62 -11.38 0.65 -2.41
N THR A 63 -12.50 0.40 -3.11
CA THR A 63 -12.79 0.99 -4.42
C THR A 63 -13.38 2.39 -4.32
N GLU A 64 -13.99 2.72 -3.18
CA GLU A 64 -14.63 4.02 -2.96
C GLU A 64 -14.60 4.44 -1.49
N ILE A 65 -14.72 5.75 -1.29
CA ILE A 65 -14.97 6.37 0.02
C ILE A 65 -16.23 7.22 -0.12
N SER A 66 -17.37 6.66 0.27
CA SER A 66 -18.67 7.30 0.07
C SER A 66 -18.97 8.32 1.18
N ARG A 67 -19.69 9.39 0.82
CA ARG A 67 -20.07 10.49 1.72
C ARG A 67 -21.45 10.98 1.33
N ILE A 68 -22.32 11.17 2.31
CA ILE A 68 -23.59 11.87 2.10
C ILE A 68 -23.34 13.36 2.30
N VAL A 69 -23.67 14.17 1.29
CA VAL A 69 -23.44 15.61 1.29
C VAL A 69 -24.39 16.30 2.30
N PRO A 70 -23.91 17.00 3.34
CA PRO A 70 -24.76 17.56 4.38
C PRO A 70 -25.42 18.90 4.00
N THR A 71 -24.88 19.59 2.99
CA THR A 71 -25.31 20.91 2.48
C THR A 71 -24.96 21.02 1.01
N ASP A 72 -25.67 21.84 0.24
CA ASP A 72 -25.34 22.08 -1.17
C ASP A 72 -23.89 22.59 -1.32
N ILE A 73 -23.12 21.99 -2.23
CA ILE A 73 -21.71 22.34 -2.48
C ILE A 73 -21.43 22.51 -3.97
N THR A 74 -20.38 23.26 -4.31
CA THR A 74 -19.88 23.36 -5.69
C THR A 74 -18.53 22.65 -5.79
N ILE A 75 -18.42 21.64 -6.66
CA ILE A 75 -17.15 20.95 -6.95
C ILE A 75 -16.89 21.05 -8.45
N GLY A 76 -15.72 21.57 -8.84
CA GLY A 76 -15.34 21.68 -10.26
C GLY A 76 -16.30 22.53 -11.10
N GLY A 77 -17.02 23.47 -10.48
CA GLY A 77 -18.05 24.29 -11.13
C GLY A 77 -19.45 23.68 -11.19
N TYR A 78 -19.63 22.43 -10.72
CA TYR A 78 -20.93 21.74 -10.67
C TYR A 78 -21.57 21.89 -9.29
N GLN A 79 -22.88 22.14 -9.27
CA GLN A 79 -23.66 22.23 -8.04
C GLN A 79 -24.14 20.82 -7.63
N ILE A 80 -23.74 20.37 -6.44
CA ILE A 80 -24.12 19.09 -5.84
C ILE A 80 -25.07 19.36 -4.67
N PRO A 81 -26.35 18.93 -4.76
CA PRO A 81 -27.32 19.14 -3.68
C PRO A 81 -27.02 18.33 -2.42
N LYS A 82 -27.52 18.82 -1.29
CA LYS A 82 -27.61 18.10 -0.03
C LYS A 82 -28.32 16.75 -0.21
N GLY A 83 -27.78 15.72 0.43
CA GLY A 83 -28.37 14.37 0.50
C GLY A 83 -27.91 13.40 -0.58
N VAL A 84 -27.10 13.86 -1.55
CA VAL A 84 -26.47 13.01 -2.57
C VAL A 84 -25.28 12.25 -1.95
N SER A 85 -25.07 11.00 -2.38
CA SER A 85 -23.92 10.15 -2.02
C SER A 85 -23.13 9.70 -3.24
#